data_AF-A0A1J1JDU9-F1
#
_entry.id   AF-A0A1J1JDU9-F1
#
_cell.length_a   1.000
_cell.length_b   1.000
_cell.length_c   1.000
_cell.angle_alpha   90.00
_cell.angle_beta   90.00
_cell.angle_gamma   90.00
#
_symmetry.space_group_name_H-M   'P 1'
#
loop_
_entity.id
_entity.type
_entity.pdbx_description
1 polymer ?
#
loop_
_entity_poly.entity_id
_entity_poly.type
_entity_poly.pdbx_seq_one_letter_code
_entity_poly.pdbx_strand_id
1 'polypeptide(L)' 'MIKFISVYQQVREVLKPYNLLKQTYIVERATLPNQVIYNGLSDRPHFRLSCFSILIVKTQP' A
#
# COMPACT_ATOMS: atom_id res chain seq x y z
N MET A 1 14.32 7.78 9.21
CA MET A 1 13.72 6.98 8.12
C MET A 1 12.25 6.76 8.45
N ILE A 2 11.32 7.33 7.67
CA ILE A 2 9.88 7.13 7.88
C ILE A 2 9.51 5.74 7.35
N LYS A 3 8.89 4.90 8.19
CA LYS A 3 8.37 3.59 7.76
C LYS A 3 6.96 3.77 7.19
N PHE A 4 6.68 3.14 6.05
CA PHE A 4 5.35 3.18 5.42
C PHE A 4 4.23 2.79 6.38
N ILE A 5 4.48 1.82 7.27
CA ILE A 5 3.51 1.40 8.27
C ILE A 5 3.07 2.52 9.23
N SER A 6 3.95 3.46 9.55
CA SER A 6 3.67 4.57 10.46
C SER A 6 2.76 5.63 9.82
N VAL A 7 2.70 5.67 8.49
CA VAL A 7 1.91 6.66 7.72
C VAL A 7 0.77 6.01 6.94
N TYR A 8 0.57 4.68 7.10
CA TYR A 8 -0.41 3.91 6.33
C TYR A 8 -1.82 4.50 6.41
N GLN A 9 -2.28 4.83 7.62
CA GLN A 9 -3.62 5.40 7.82
C GLN A 9 -3.77 6.75 7.11
N GLN A 10 -2.75 7.61 7.20
CA GLN A 10 -2.77 8.93 6.56
C GLN A 10 -2.82 8.81 5.04
N VAL A 11 -2.02 7.91 4.45
CA VAL A 11 -2.06 7.64 3.01
C VAL A 11 -3.43 7.14 2.56
N ARG A 12 -4.04 6.25 3.34
CA ARG A 12 -5.33 5.67 3.03
C ARG A 12 -6.44 6.74 3.04
N GLU A 13 -6.44 7.63 4.01
CA GLU A 13 -7.37 8.76 4.07
C GLU A 13 -7.17 9.75 2.91
N VAL A 14 -5.94 9.96 2.45
CA VAL A 14 -5.65 10.78 1.26
C VAL A 14 -6.19 10.13 -0.02
N LEU A 15 -6.04 8.81 -0.19
CA LEU A 15 -6.44 8.10 -1.42
C LEU A 15 -7.94 7.82 -1.52
N LYS A 16 -8.64 7.75 -0.39
CA LYS A 16 -10.08 7.46 -0.28
C LYS A 16 -10.97 8.41 -1.09
N PRO A 17 -10.86 9.76 -0.96
CA PRO A 17 -11.73 10.69 -1.70
C PRO A 17 -11.52 10.61 -3.22
N TYR A 18 -10.34 10.21 -3.69
CA TYR A 18 -10.04 10.07 -5.12
C TYR A 18 -10.41 8.70 -5.70
N ASN A 19 -11.06 7.82 -4.92
CA ASN A 19 -11.38 6.45 -5.31
C ASN A 19 -10.14 5.63 -5.75
N LEU A 20 -8.94 6.03 -5.32
CA LEU A 20 -7.67 5.41 -5.71
C LEU A 20 -7.34 4.15 -4.90
N LEU A 21 -8.07 3.89 -3.80
CA LEU A 21 -7.83 2.72 -2.96
C LEU A 21 -7.93 1.39 -3.72
N LYS A 22 -8.72 1.32 -4.81
CA LYS A 22 -8.80 0.11 -5.65
C LYS A 22 -7.66 0.01 -6.67
N GLN A 23 -7.00 1.12 -6.97
CA GLN A 23 -5.92 1.22 -7.97
C GLN A 23 -4.53 1.22 -7.31
N THR A 24 -4.43 0.63 -6.12
CA THR A 24 -3.19 0.58 -5.33
C THR A 24 -2.67 -0.83 -5.23
N TYR A 25 -1.36 -0.95 -5.07
CA TYR A 25 -0.68 -2.22 -4.87
C TYR A 25 0.34 -2.07 -3.76
N ILE A 26 0.34 -2.99 -2.80
CA ILE A 26 1.45 -3.11 -1.85
C ILE A 26 2.28 -4.31 -2.24
N VAL A 27 3.58 -4.09 -2.42
CA VAL A 27 4.56 -5.16 -2.64
C VAL A 27 5.43 -5.28 -1.40
N GLU A 28 5.29 -6.38 -0.67
CA GLU A 28 6.24 -6.75 0.38
C GLU A 28 7.40 -7.55 -0.20
N ARG A 29 8.61 -7.29 0.31
CA ARG A 29 9.81 -8.05 -0.06
C ARG A 29 10.00 -8.10 -1.58
N ALA A 30 9.84 -6.94 -2.23
CA ALA A 30 10.05 -6.80 -3.66
C ALA A 30 11.40 -7.40 -4.07
N THR A 31 11.43 -8.11 -5.22
CA THR A 31 12.59 -8.82 -5.77
C THR A 31 13.14 -10.00 -4.95
N LEU A 32 12.55 -10.32 -3.80
CA LEU A 32 12.90 -11.52 -3.02
C LEU A 32 11.99 -12.71 -3.36
N PRO A 33 12.46 -13.97 -3.17
CA PRO A 33 11.66 -15.16 -3.45
C PRO A 33 10.33 -15.26 -2.69
N ASN A 34 10.21 -14.57 -1.55
CA ASN A 34 9.03 -14.52 -0.69
C ASN A 34 8.26 -13.19 -0.83
N GLN A 35 8.29 -12.61 -2.04
CA GLN A 35 7.50 -11.44 -2.41
C GLN A 35 6.00 -11.70 -2.21
N VAL A 36 5.29 -10.71 -1.66
CA VAL A 36 3.83 -10.75 -1.53
C VAL A 36 3.24 -9.49 -2.14
N ILE A 37 2.25 -9.64 -3.01
CA ILE A 37 1.55 -8.52 -3.65
C ILE A 37 0.12 -8.47 -3.15
N TYR A 38 -0.29 -7.32 -2.62
CA TYR A 38 -1.65 -7.05 -2.19
C TYR A 38 -2.30 -6.05 -3.16
N ASN A 39 -3.42 -6.43 -3.76
CA ASN A 39 -4.21 -5.57 -4.64
C ASN A 39 -5.24 -4.80 -3.82
N GLY A 40 -5.21 -3.47 -3.95
CA GLY A 40 -6.14 -2.56 -3.31
C GLY A 40 -5.95 -2.43 -1.80
N LEU A 41 -6.27 -1.25 -1.28
CA LEU A 41 -6.29 -0.95 0.15
C LEU A 41 -7.70 -0.95 0.75
N SER A 42 -8.75 -1.02 -0.07
CA SER A 42 -10.15 -0.85 0.35
C SER A 42 -10.58 -1.85 1.44
N ASP A 43 -10.17 -3.11 1.34
CA ASP A 43 -10.65 -4.17 2.25
C ASP A 43 -9.72 -4.38 3.46
N ARG A 44 -8.68 -3.54 3.59
CA ARG A 44 -7.57 -3.77 4.53
C ARG A 44 -7.32 -2.53 5.42
N PRO A 45 -8.23 -2.22 6.36
CA PRO A 45 -8.10 -1.06 7.23
C PRO A 45 -6.96 -1.17 8.24
N HIS A 46 -6.60 -2.37 8.68
CA HIS A 46 -5.50 -2.61 9.62
C HIS A 46 -4.47 -3.52 8.98
N PHE A 47 -3.31 -2.96 8.63
CA PHE A 47 -2.23 -3.71 8.00
C PHE A 47 -1.02 -3.75 8.94
N ARG A 48 -0.58 -4.97 9.30
CA ARG A 48 0.77 -5.18 9.86
C ARG A 48 1.71 -5.50 8.72
N LEU A 49 2.16 -4.46 8.03
CA LEU A 49 3.13 -4.60 6.95
C LEU A 49 4.53 -4.87 7.48
N SER A 50 5.28 -5.67 6.73
CA SER A 50 6.73 -5.74 6.90
C SER A 50 7.37 -4.37 6.68
N CYS A 51 8.50 -4.08 7.34
CA CYS A 51 9.26 -2.85 7.09
C CYS A 51 9.75 -2.73 5.63
N PHE A 52 9.80 -3.84 4.89
CA PHE A 52 10.17 -3.89 3.47
C PHE A 52 8.92 -3.95 2.59
N SER A 53 8.19 -2.85 2.52
CA SER A 53 6.99 -2.72 1.70
C SER A 53 7.04 -1.47 0.82
N ILE A 54 6.60 -1.60 -0.42
CA ILE A 54 6.43 -0.50 -1.38
C ILE A 54 4.94 -0.34 -1.70
N LEU A 55 4.42 0.88 -1.68
CA LEU A 55 3.09 1.21 -2.19
C LEU A 55 3.22 1.78 -3.60
N ILE A 56 2.46 1.23 -4.54
CA ILE A 56 2.29 1.74 -5.89
C ILE A 56 0.86 2.24 -6.01
N VAL A 57 0.68 3.49 -6.46
CA VAL A 57 -0.62 4.06 -6.81
C VAL A 57 -0.67 4.21 -8.31
N LYS A 58 -1.57 3.48 -8.97
CA LYS A 58 -1.78 3.62 -10.41
C LYS A 58 -2.81 4.71 -10.65
N THR A 59 -2.35 5.89 -11.04
CA THR A 59 -3.22 6.93 -11.59
C THR A 59 -3.48 6.62 -13.07
N GLN A 60 -4.65 6.99 -13.59
CA GLN A 60 -4.85 6.99 -15.05
C GLN A 60 -3.85 7.98 -15.68
N PRO A 61 -3.39 7.73 -16.93
CA PRO A 61 -2.50 8.64 -17.64
C PRO A 61 -3.13 10.01 -17.89
#